data_AF-A0A973G7Y5-F1
#
_entry.id   AF-A0A973G7Y5-F1
#
_cell.length_a   1.000
_cell.length_b   1.000
_cell.length_c   1.000
_cell.angle_alpha   90.00
_cell.angle_beta   90.00
_cell.angle_gamma   90.00
#
_symmetry.space_group_name_H-M   'P 1'
#
loop_
_entity.id
_entity.type
_entity.pdbx_description
1 polymer ?
#
loop_
_entity_poly.entity_id
_entity_poly.type
_entity_poly.pdbx_seq_one_letter_code
_entity_poly.pdbx_strand_id
1 'polypeptide(L)'
;MSATPGSSPGRPATTVGGPHAWPVWPWVQLGKRARITLTSPGSPPDGLGRDLVSELFALGLQVRDEGPGDGGVTLELALKGRARFLVGQVDLGSKRGLQAIARGMAYALDHMVLDRARRATEGMAARTTGPGSRLEPERPEMVSMPLALVQADLEGVADRVRDGAHVVLINEAGERLAVLVAWGWYARQEQRLAAAQTAYWRAWRSGSFDTTGYAAGLLASGMHPAGPPEPTTHAGAAPLKGTGDRDDVD
;
A
#
# COMPACT_ATOMS: atom_id res chain seq x y z
N MET A 1 28.35 37.27 -53.87
CA MET A 1 27.32 37.63 -52.87
C MET A 1 26.38 36.44 -52.78
N SER A 2 26.61 35.56 -51.80
CA SER A 2 25.88 34.30 -51.66
C SER A 2 25.11 34.36 -50.34
N ALA A 3 23.78 34.31 -50.42
CA ALA A 3 22.91 34.27 -49.25
C ALA A 3 22.47 32.82 -49.01
N THR A 4 22.83 32.29 -47.84
CA THR A 4 22.43 30.99 -47.32
C THR A 4 21.02 31.07 -46.73
N PRO A 5 20.09 30.14 -47.00
CA PRO A 5 18.85 30.03 -46.24
C PRO A 5 19.11 29.25 -44.95
N GLY A 6 18.83 29.88 -43.81
CA GLY A 6 18.90 29.26 -42.49
C GLY A 6 17.82 28.18 -42.31
N SER A 7 18.26 26.94 -42.14
CA SER A 7 17.42 25.86 -41.64
C SER A 7 17.15 26.07 -40.16
N SER A 8 15.89 26.33 -39.80
CA SER A 8 15.45 26.29 -38.41
C SER A 8 15.49 24.84 -37.90
N PRO A 9 16.12 24.55 -36.75
CA PRO A 9 16.05 23.22 -36.17
C PRO A 9 14.62 22.95 -35.69
N GLY A 10 14.00 21.94 -36.29
CA GLY A 10 12.67 21.46 -35.92
C GLY A 10 12.60 21.12 -34.44
N ARG A 11 11.59 21.67 -33.78
CA ARG A 11 11.16 21.27 -32.44
C ARG A 11 11.06 19.74 -32.38
N PRO A 12 11.71 19.06 -31.42
CA PRO A 12 11.46 17.64 -31.23
C PRO A 12 9.98 17.46 -30.90
N ALA A 13 9.34 16.56 -31.64
CA ALA A 13 7.98 16.14 -31.39
C ALA A 13 7.86 15.74 -29.92
N THR A 14 7.02 16.46 -29.17
CA THR A 14 6.64 16.08 -27.82
C THR A 14 5.98 14.72 -27.93
N THR A 15 6.72 13.67 -27.61
CA THR A 15 6.20 12.31 -27.52
C THR A 15 5.10 12.38 -26.47
N VAL A 16 3.86 12.18 -26.92
CA VAL A 16 2.70 12.02 -26.05
C VAL A 16 3.02 10.84 -25.15
N GLY A 17 3.39 11.14 -23.91
CA GLY A 17 3.62 10.12 -22.90
C GLY A 17 2.38 9.26 -22.81
N GLY A 18 2.54 7.96 -23.09
CA GLY A 18 1.51 6.97 -22.78
C GLY A 18 1.13 7.06 -21.30
N PRO A 19 -0.04 6.53 -20.91
CA PRO A 19 -0.53 6.64 -19.54
C PRO A 19 0.52 6.05 -18.59
N HIS A 20 1.18 6.91 -17.82
CA HIS A 20 2.08 6.45 -16.77
C HIS A 20 1.26 5.65 -15.74
N ALA A 21 1.62 4.38 -15.55
CA ALA A 21 1.05 3.46 -14.57
C ALA A 21 1.50 3.75 -13.13
N TRP A 22 1.56 5.03 -12.74
CA TRP A 22 1.70 5.35 -11.32
C TRP A 22 0.36 5.10 -10.62
N PRO A 23 0.34 4.54 -9.40
CA PRO A 23 -0.88 4.50 -8.62
C PRO A 23 -1.40 5.93 -8.51
N VAL A 24 -2.59 6.11 -9.07
CA VAL A 24 -3.26 7.39 -9.14
C VAL A 24 -3.81 7.67 -7.75
N TRP A 25 -3.00 8.29 -6.90
CA TRP A 25 -3.38 8.58 -5.53
C TRP A 25 -4.59 9.52 -5.52
N PRO A 26 -5.63 9.24 -4.72
CA PRO A 26 -6.73 10.17 -4.52
C PRO A 26 -6.30 11.33 -3.59
N TRP A 27 -6.69 12.56 -3.92
CA TRP A 27 -6.45 13.72 -3.03
C TRP A 27 -7.57 14.75 -3.12
N VAL A 28 -7.66 15.60 -2.09
CA VAL A 28 -8.66 16.67 -2.03
C VAL A 28 -7.97 18.03 -2.11
N GLN A 29 -8.35 18.84 -3.08
CA GLN A 29 -7.87 20.21 -3.21
C GLN A 29 -8.91 21.18 -2.62
N LEU A 30 -8.68 21.62 -1.38
CA LEU A 30 -9.51 22.64 -0.72
C LEU A 30 -9.05 24.05 -1.09
N GLY A 31 -9.97 24.90 -1.52
CA GLY A 31 -9.70 26.33 -1.70
C GLY A 31 -9.25 27.00 -0.39
N LYS A 32 -8.59 28.17 -0.48
CA LYS A 32 -8.02 28.87 0.69
C LYS A 32 -9.01 29.09 1.84
N ARG A 33 -10.29 29.31 1.52
CA ARG A 33 -11.38 29.51 2.48
C ARG A 33 -12.31 28.31 2.61
N ALA A 34 -12.00 27.20 1.93
CA ALA A 34 -12.85 26.02 1.95
C ALA A 34 -12.65 25.21 3.23
N ARG A 35 -13.75 24.72 3.79
CA ARG A 35 -13.76 23.89 5.00
C ARG A 35 -14.83 22.82 4.85
N ILE A 36 -14.50 21.61 5.29
CA ILE A 36 -15.47 20.53 5.46
C ILE A 36 -15.77 20.46 6.94
N THR A 37 -17.05 20.54 7.30
CA THR A 37 -17.50 20.46 8.68
C THR A 37 -18.28 19.18 8.90
N LEU A 38 -18.02 18.56 10.03
CA LEU A 38 -18.75 17.41 10.55
C LEU A 38 -19.77 17.87 11.58
N THR A 39 -21.02 17.48 11.41
CA THR A 39 -22.08 17.70 12.40
C THR A 39 -22.52 16.35 12.94
N SER A 40 -22.45 16.22 14.26
CA SER A 40 -22.96 15.06 14.99
C SER A 40 -24.14 15.50 15.86
N PRO A 41 -25.17 14.65 16.05
CA PRO A 41 -26.31 14.98 16.91
C PRO A 41 -25.86 15.44 18.30
N GLY A 42 -26.26 16.65 18.70
CA GLY A 42 -25.96 17.21 20.02
C GLY A 42 -24.57 17.84 20.19
N SER A 43 -23.78 17.96 19.12
CA SER A 43 -22.45 18.63 19.16
C SER A 43 -22.36 19.80 18.17
N PRO A 44 -21.58 20.85 18.47
CA PRO A 44 -21.33 21.92 17.52
C PRO A 44 -20.58 21.39 16.28
N PRO A 45 -20.73 22.03 15.10
CA PRO A 45 -20.01 21.62 13.89
C PRO A 45 -18.50 21.72 14.09
N ASP A 46 -17.79 20.62 13.83
CA ASP A 46 -16.33 20.58 13.94
C ASP A 46 -15.67 20.58 12.56
N GLY A 47 -14.56 21.29 12.45
CA GLY A 47 -13.84 21.45 11.18
C GLY A 47 -12.86 20.30 10.96
N LEU A 48 -12.96 19.62 9.82
CA LEU A 48 -12.00 18.59 9.46
C LEU A 48 -10.69 19.22 8.95
N GLY A 49 -9.56 18.74 9.47
CA GLY A 49 -8.23 19.09 8.98
C GLY A 49 -8.02 18.65 7.53
N ARG A 50 -7.20 19.37 6.77
CA ARG A 50 -6.99 19.10 5.33
C ARG A 50 -6.40 17.72 5.05
N ASP A 51 -5.47 17.30 5.90
CA ASP A 51 -4.80 16.01 5.76
C ASP A 51 -5.79 14.88 6.05
N LEU A 52 -6.54 15.00 7.15
CA LEU A 52 -7.64 14.08 7.51
C LEU A 52 -8.70 14.00 6.41
N VAL A 53 -9.07 15.11 5.78
CA VAL A 53 -10.01 15.12 4.64
C VAL A 53 -9.50 14.29 3.47
N SER A 54 -8.21 14.36 3.17
CA SER A 54 -7.61 13.59 2.07
C SER A 54 -7.51 12.11 2.41
N GLU A 55 -7.16 11.77 3.65
CA GLU A 55 -7.12 10.40 4.15
C GLU A 55 -8.51 9.75 4.16
N LEU A 56 -9.52 10.43 4.70
CA LEU A 56 -10.90 9.95 4.72
C LEU A 56 -11.48 9.79 3.31
N PHE A 57 -11.11 10.69 2.39
CA PHE A 57 -11.50 10.57 0.99
C PHE A 57 -10.85 9.33 0.34
N ALA A 58 -9.55 9.11 0.55
CA ALA A 58 -8.85 7.93 0.04
C ALA A 58 -9.45 6.63 0.59
N LEU A 59 -9.66 6.57 1.90
CA LEU A 59 -10.26 5.43 2.59
C LEU A 59 -11.67 5.14 2.06
N GLY A 60 -12.49 6.19 1.92
CA GLY A 60 -13.87 6.07 1.43
C GLY A 60 -14.04 5.69 -0.04
N LEU A 61 -12.97 5.77 -0.84
CA LEU A 61 -12.93 5.21 -2.19
C LEU A 61 -12.57 3.72 -2.20
N GLN A 62 -11.86 3.24 -1.17
CA GLN A 62 -11.45 1.84 -1.02
C GLN A 62 -12.55 0.97 -0.39
N VAL A 63 -13.38 1.55 0.46
CA VAL A 63 -14.52 0.87 1.08
C VAL A 63 -15.56 0.58 -0.01
N ARG A 64 -15.81 -0.72 -0.28
CA ARG A 64 -16.94 -1.16 -1.12
C ARG A 64 -18.25 -0.72 -0.46
N ASP A 65 -19.27 -0.40 -1.26
CA ASP A 65 -20.64 -0.12 -0.78
C ASP A 65 -21.24 -1.40 -0.16
N GLU A 66 -20.74 -1.81 1.00
CA GLU A 66 -21.53 -2.50 1.99
C GLU A 66 -22.37 -1.40 2.61
N GLY A 67 -23.65 -1.35 2.23
CA GLY A 67 -24.58 -0.29 2.65
C GLY A 67 -24.52 -0.08 4.17
N PRO A 68 -24.88 1.13 4.64
CA PRO A 68 -24.84 1.43 6.07
C PRO A 68 -25.58 0.35 6.84
N GLY A 69 -24.86 -0.39 7.68
CA GLY A 69 -25.49 -1.28 8.65
C GLY A 69 -26.51 -0.49 9.46
N ASP A 70 -27.64 -1.12 9.75
CA ASP A 70 -28.91 -0.52 10.22
C ASP A 70 -28.84 0.13 11.64
N GLY A 71 -27.66 0.58 12.09
CA GLY A 71 -27.42 1.19 13.40
C GLY A 71 -26.27 2.20 13.46
N GLY A 72 -25.73 2.65 12.32
CA GLY A 72 -24.64 3.64 12.29
C GLY A 72 -25.09 5.06 12.67
N VAL A 73 -24.26 5.76 13.46
CA VAL A 73 -24.46 7.18 13.80
C VAL A 73 -24.57 8.00 12.52
N THR A 74 -25.71 8.69 12.32
CA THR A 74 -25.88 9.59 11.18
C THR A 74 -25.01 10.83 11.35
N LEU A 75 -23.92 10.90 10.59
CA LEU A 75 -23.00 12.02 10.56
C LEU A 75 -23.27 12.86 9.32
N GLU A 76 -23.48 14.17 9.51
CA GLU A 76 -23.69 15.08 8.39
C GLU A 76 -22.40 15.81 8.04
N LEU A 77 -22.00 15.73 6.76
CA LEU A 77 -20.86 16.46 6.22
C LEU A 77 -21.33 17.61 5.34
N ALA A 78 -20.81 18.81 5.62
CA ALA A 78 -21.05 20.00 4.81
C ALA A 78 -19.74 20.57 4.28
N LEU A 79 -19.74 21.00 3.01
CA LEU A 79 -18.64 21.73 2.41
C LEU A 79 -19.02 23.21 2.31
N LYS A 80 -18.21 24.08 2.92
CA LYS A 80 -18.26 25.53 2.69
C LYS A 80 -17.11 25.92 1.78
N GLY A 81 -17.39 26.60 0.67
CA GLY A 81 -16.38 27.06 -0.29
C GLY A 81 -16.14 26.07 -1.44
N ARG A 82 -15.05 26.28 -2.20
CA ARG A 82 -14.71 25.45 -3.38
C ARG A 82 -13.73 24.33 -3.00
N ALA A 83 -14.03 23.11 -3.43
CA ALA A 83 -13.15 21.95 -3.30
C ALA A 83 -13.15 21.15 -4.60
N ARG A 84 -12.07 20.42 -4.86
CA ARG A 84 -11.98 19.40 -5.93
C ARG A 84 -11.59 18.06 -5.31
N PHE A 85 -12.21 16.99 -5.79
CA PHE A 85 -12.02 15.64 -5.27
C PHE A 85 -11.45 14.78 -6.38
N LEU A 86 -10.14 14.60 -6.35
CA LEU A 86 -9.39 14.16 -7.51
C LEU A 86 -8.97 12.69 -7.36
N VAL A 87 -9.21 11.90 -8.40
CA VAL A 87 -8.58 10.61 -8.62
C VAL A 87 -7.72 10.77 -9.88
N GLY A 88 -6.48 11.18 -9.65
CA GLY A 88 -5.58 11.59 -10.73
C GLY A 88 -6.04 12.87 -11.38
N GLN A 89 -6.30 12.82 -12.67
CA GLN A 89 -6.76 14.00 -13.41
C GLN A 89 -8.28 14.17 -13.39
N VAL A 90 -9.02 13.22 -12.81
CA VAL A 90 -10.49 13.22 -12.83
C VAL A 90 -11.04 13.80 -11.53
N ASP A 91 -11.84 14.87 -11.64
CA ASP A 91 -12.58 15.45 -10.52
C ASP A 91 -13.94 14.75 -10.38
N LEU A 92 -14.15 14.07 -9.25
CA LEU A 92 -15.39 13.38 -8.94
C LEU A 92 -16.53 14.34 -8.58
N GLY A 93 -16.19 15.61 -8.30
CA GLY A 93 -17.13 16.63 -7.86
C GLY A 93 -17.52 16.50 -6.37
N SER A 94 -18.05 17.59 -5.82
CA SER A 94 -18.26 17.72 -4.38
C SER A 94 -19.20 16.69 -3.76
N LYS A 95 -20.27 16.30 -4.48
CA LYS A 95 -21.25 15.34 -3.96
C LYS A 95 -20.62 13.96 -3.75
N ARG A 96 -19.95 13.43 -4.77
CA ARG A 96 -19.28 12.12 -4.69
C ARG A 96 -18.08 12.16 -3.75
N GLY A 97 -17.35 13.27 -3.73
CA GLY A 97 -16.25 13.50 -2.80
C GLY A 97 -16.66 13.45 -1.33
N LEU A 98 -17.71 14.18 -0.97
CA LEU A 98 -18.25 14.17 0.39
C LEU A 98 -18.83 12.80 0.77
N GLN A 99 -19.48 12.11 -0.17
CA GLN A 99 -19.97 10.75 0.06
C GLN A 99 -18.82 9.77 0.34
N ALA A 100 -17.72 9.86 -0.41
CA ALA A 100 -16.52 9.08 -0.11
C ALA A 100 -15.98 9.41 1.29
N ILE A 101 -15.83 10.70 1.65
CA ILE A 101 -15.40 11.06 3.01
C ILE A 101 -16.34 10.48 4.09
N ALA A 102 -17.65 10.54 3.87
CA ALA A 102 -18.63 9.97 4.80
C ALA A 102 -18.41 8.46 4.98
N ARG A 103 -18.20 7.72 3.89
CA ARG A 103 -17.90 6.28 3.92
C ARG A 103 -16.59 5.99 4.66
N GLY A 104 -15.53 6.73 4.34
CA GLY A 104 -14.24 6.59 5.03
C GLY A 104 -14.36 6.85 6.53
N MET A 105 -15.18 7.84 6.92
CA MET A 105 -15.43 8.16 8.32
C MET A 105 -16.24 7.07 9.04
N ALA A 106 -17.32 6.57 8.41
CA ALA A 106 -18.11 5.47 8.95
C ALA A 106 -17.22 4.23 9.18
N TYR A 107 -16.43 3.85 8.18
CA TYR A 107 -15.48 2.75 8.30
C TYR A 107 -14.47 2.94 9.43
N ALA A 108 -13.87 4.14 9.53
CA ALA A 108 -12.90 4.44 10.58
C ALA A 108 -13.53 4.37 11.98
N LEU A 109 -14.77 4.84 12.15
CA LEU A 109 -15.49 4.79 13.42
C LEU A 109 -15.89 3.38 13.80
N ASP A 110 -16.42 2.59 12.86
CA ASP A 110 -16.76 1.19 13.10
C ASP A 110 -15.51 0.40 13.52
N HIS A 111 -14.38 0.65 12.87
CA HIS A 111 -13.11 0.02 13.24
C HIS A 111 -12.57 0.50 14.60
N MET A 112 -12.76 1.77 14.97
CA MET A 112 -12.40 2.25 16.31
C MET A 112 -13.26 1.63 17.42
N VAL A 113 -14.55 1.43 17.17
CA VAL A 113 -15.47 0.77 18.11
C VAL A 113 -15.12 -0.71 18.26
N LEU A 114 -14.87 -1.41 17.16
CA LEU A 114 -14.42 -2.81 17.15
C LEU A 114 -13.06 -2.97 17.84
N ASP A 115 -12.09 -2.08 17.58
CA ASP A 115 -10.79 -2.09 18.25
C ASP A 115 -10.91 -1.86 19.76
N ARG A 116 -11.79 -0.96 20.19
CA ARG A 116 -12.02 -0.68 21.61
C ARG A 116 -12.71 -1.87 22.30
N ALA A 117 -13.67 -2.51 21.63
CA ALA A 117 -14.31 -3.73 22.12
C ALA A 117 -13.30 -4.89 22.22
N ARG A 118 -12.42 -5.04 21.22
CA ARG A 118 -11.36 -6.05 21.20
C ARG A 118 -10.31 -5.83 22.28
N ARG A 119 -9.87 -4.59 22.52
CA ARG A 119 -8.94 -4.29 23.62
C ARG A 119 -9.57 -4.47 25.00
N ALA A 120 -10.88 -4.26 25.12
CA ALA A 120 -11.61 -4.54 26.36
C ALA A 120 -11.70 -6.05 26.65
N THR A 121 -11.89 -6.88 25.63
CA THR A 121 -11.86 -8.35 25.78
C THR A 121 -10.45 -8.92 25.94
N GLU A 122 -9.45 -8.40 25.21
CA GLU A 122 -8.04 -8.79 25.36
C GLU A 122 -7.47 -8.34 26.72
N GLY A 123 -7.88 -7.19 27.25
CA GLY A 123 -7.52 -6.72 28.59
C GLY A 123 -8.10 -7.58 29.74
N MET A 124 -9.15 -8.35 29.47
CA MET A 124 -9.76 -9.29 30.43
C MET A 124 -9.20 -10.71 30.28
N ALA A 125 -8.78 -11.11 29.07
CA ALA A 125 -8.09 -12.38 28.83
C ALA A 125 -6.60 -12.36 29.24
N ALA A 126 -5.96 -11.19 29.31
CA ALA A 126 -4.54 -11.04 29.63
C ALA A 126 -4.13 -11.37 31.08
N ARG A 127 -5.03 -11.89 31.93
CA ARG A 127 -4.66 -12.41 33.27
C ARG A 127 -4.56 -13.94 33.35
N THR A 128 -4.82 -14.66 32.26
CA THR A 128 -4.78 -16.13 32.31
C THR A 128 -4.27 -16.77 31.03
N THR A 129 -3.08 -16.39 30.56
CA THR A 129 -2.31 -17.24 29.64
C THR A 129 -0.83 -16.97 29.86
N GLY A 130 -0.14 -17.99 30.37
CA GLY A 130 1.32 -18.01 30.46
C GLY A 130 1.99 -17.91 29.08
N PRO A 131 3.33 -17.84 29.05
CA PRO A 131 4.10 -17.63 27.82
C PRO A 131 4.03 -18.87 26.91
N GLY A 132 2.97 -18.95 26.12
CA GLY A 132 2.84 -19.89 25.02
C GLY A 132 3.74 -19.43 23.87
N SER A 133 4.74 -20.25 23.58
CA SER A 133 5.61 -20.20 22.41
C SER A 133 4.92 -19.59 21.19
N ARG A 134 5.39 -18.40 20.77
CA ARG A 134 4.97 -17.73 19.54
C ARG A 134 5.53 -18.57 18.39
N LEU A 135 4.73 -19.54 17.91
CA LEU A 135 5.03 -20.29 16.70
C LEU A 135 5.21 -19.28 15.56
N GLU A 136 6.45 -19.10 15.13
CA GLU A 136 6.76 -18.57 13.80
C GLU A 136 5.88 -19.33 12.80
N PRO A 137 5.05 -18.65 11.98
CA PRO A 137 4.29 -19.35 10.95
C PRO A 137 5.30 -20.04 10.03
N GLU A 138 5.12 -21.35 9.82
CA GLU A 138 5.88 -22.12 8.83
C GLU A 138 6.01 -21.30 7.54
N ARG A 139 7.25 -21.14 7.09
CA ARG A 139 7.55 -20.40 5.87
C ARG A 139 6.77 -21.08 4.74
N PRO A 140 5.84 -20.37 4.08
CA PRO A 140 4.97 -20.99 3.07
C PRO A 140 5.81 -21.58 1.95
N GLU A 141 5.43 -22.78 1.51
CA GLU A 141 6.10 -23.49 0.42
C GLU A 141 6.07 -22.64 -0.85
N MET A 142 7.24 -22.35 -1.42
CA MET A 142 7.32 -21.66 -2.71
C MET A 142 7.47 -22.68 -3.84
N VAL A 143 6.51 -22.68 -4.77
CA VAL A 143 6.50 -23.59 -5.92
C VAL A 143 6.60 -22.75 -7.19
N SER A 144 7.67 -22.91 -7.95
CA SER A 144 7.80 -22.26 -9.26
C SER A 144 7.09 -23.09 -10.33
N MET A 145 6.20 -22.47 -11.11
CA MET A 145 5.44 -23.15 -12.16
C MET A 145 5.45 -22.35 -13.48
N PRO A 146 5.73 -22.99 -14.62
CA PRO A 146 5.57 -22.38 -15.95
C PRO A 146 4.13 -21.89 -16.16
N LEU A 147 3.99 -20.68 -16.74
CA LEU A 147 2.67 -20.09 -17.01
C LEU A 147 1.75 -21.03 -17.81
N ALA A 148 2.28 -21.75 -18.79
CA ALA A 148 1.52 -22.69 -19.60
C ALA A 148 0.91 -23.84 -18.77
N LEU A 149 1.62 -24.34 -17.75
CA LEU A 149 1.10 -25.38 -16.86
C LEU A 149 0.01 -24.84 -15.93
N VAL A 150 0.18 -23.60 -15.45
CA VAL A 150 -0.85 -22.94 -14.62
C VAL A 150 -2.12 -22.65 -15.42
N GLN A 151 -1.99 -22.29 -16.69
CA GLN A 151 -3.14 -22.08 -17.59
C GLN A 151 -3.88 -23.38 -17.91
N ALA A 152 -3.16 -24.50 -17.98
CA ALA A 152 -3.75 -25.81 -18.25
C ALA A 152 -4.49 -26.39 -17.03
N ASP A 153 -4.06 -26.07 -15.81
CA ASP A 153 -4.65 -26.57 -14.56
C ASP A 153 -4.82 -25.45 -13.52
N LEU A 154 -5.73 -24.51 -13.80
CA LEU A 154 -5.97 -23.38 -12.92
C LEU A 154 -6.62 -23.81 -11.59
N GLU A 155 -7.48 -24.82 -11.62
CA GLU A 155 -8.21 -25.30 -10.45
C GLU A 155 -7.28 -25.99 -9.44
N GLY A 156 -6.39 -26.89 -9.91
CA GLY A 156 -5.38 -27.52 -9.05
C GLY A 156 -4.39 -26.51 -8.46
N VAL A 157 -4.03 -25.47 -9.22
CA VAL A 157 -3.21 -24.36 -8.70
C VAL A 157 -3.97 -23.55 -7.65
N ALA A 158 -5.25 -23.28 -7.86
CA ALA A 158 -6.07 -22.54 -6.90
C ALA A 158 -6.23 -23.30 -5.57
N ASP A 159 -6.41 -24.62 -5.63
CA ASP A 159 -6.46 -25.49 -4.44
C ASP A 159 -5.12 -25.46 -3.68
N ARG A 160 -4.00 -25.64 -4.40
CA ARG A 160 -2.66 -25.57 -3.81
C ARG A 160 -2.38 -24.21 -3.14
N VAL A 161 -2.82 -23.10 -3.76
CA VAL A 161 -2.70 -21.75 -3.16
C VAL A 161 -3.60 -21.61 -1.93
N ARG A 162 -4.80 -22.20 -1.94
CA ARG A 162 -5.71 -22.20 -0.78
C ARG A 162 -5.13 -22.98 0.40
N ASP A 163 -4.40 -24.05 0.12
CA ASP A 163 -3.70 -24.89 1.11
C ASP A 163 -2.41 -24.24 1.65
N GLY A 164 -2.07 -23.03 1.17
CA GLY A 164 -1.00 -22.21 1.74
C GLY A 164 0.29 -22.14 0.91
N ALA A 165 0.33 -22.76 -0.28
CA ALA A 165 1.47 -22.62 -1.16
C ALA A 165 1.52 -21.24 -1.82
N HIS A 166 2.73 -20.77 -2.08
CA HIS A 166 3.00 -19.60 -2.90
C HIS A 166 3.49 -20.05 -4.27
N VAL A 167 2.66 -19.86 -5.30
CA VAL A 167 2.98 -20.30 -6.65
C VAL A 167 3.62 -19.15 -7.43
N VAL A 168 4.91 -19.29 -7.74
CA VAL A 168 5.66 -18.31 -8.54
C VAL A 168 5.50 -18.65 -10.01
N LEU A 169 4.86 -17.76 -10.77
CA LEU A 169 4.70 -17.90 -12.22
C LEU A 169 6.02 -17.57 -12.90
N ILE A 170 6.51 -18.50 -13.73
CA ILE A 170 7.72 -18.28 -14.53
C ILE A 170 7.43 -18.37 -16.02
N ASN A 171 8.17 -17.59 -16.82
CA ASN A 171 8.15 -17.70 -18.28
C ASN A 171 9.08 -18.84 -18.77
N GLU A 172 9.15 -19.04 -20.09
CA GLU A 172 10.00 -20.06 -20.71
C GLU A 172 11.50 -19.84 -20.47
N ALA A 173 11.91 -18.59 -20.25
CA ALA A 173 13.28 -18.24 -19.88
C ALA A 173 13.58 -18.42 -18.38
N GLY A 174 12.60 -18.87 -17.58
CA GLY A 174 12.72 -19.04 -16.14
C GLY A 174 12.58 -17.75 -15.32
N GLU A 175 12.21 -16.64 -15.95
CA GLU A 175 12.02 -15.35 -15.28
C GLU A 175 10.69 -15.32 -14.51
N ARG A 176 10.69 -14.70 -13.33
CA ARG A 176 9.51 -14.57 -12.48
C ARG A 176 8.58 -13.48 -13.02
N LEU A 177 7.33 -13.85 -13.30
CA LEU A 177 6.30 -12.95 -13.79
C LEU A 177 5.41 -12.42 -12.66
N ALA A 178 4.95 -13.31 -11.79
CA ALA A 178 4.04 -12.98 -10.69
C ALA A 178 4.09 -14.07 -9.60
N VAL A 179 3.43 -13.80 -8.47
CA VAL A 179 3.23 -14.79 -7.40
C VAL A 179 1.74 -14.88 -7.09
N LEU A 180 1.20 -16.09 -7.10
CA LEU A 180 -0.15 -16.39 -6.64
C LEU A 180 -0.08 -16.79 -5.16
N VAL A 181 -0.91 -16.15 -4.35
CA VAL A 181 -1.00 -16.37 -2.90
C VAL A 181 -2.46 -16.34 -2.47
N ALA A 182 -2.76 -16.94 -1.31
CA ALA A 182 -4.09 -16.85 -0.74
C ALA A 182 -4.46 -15.39 -0.43
N TRP A 183 -5.67 -14.97 -0.79
CA TRP A 183 -6.13 -13.59 -0.56
C TRP A 183 -6.02 -13.18 0.91
N GLY A 184 -6.40 -14.06 1.84
CA GLY A 184 -6.31 -13.78 3.27
C GLY A 184 -4.87 -13.58 3.78
N TRP A 185 -3.90 -14.24 3.14
CA TRP A 185 -2.48 -14.01 3.42
C TRP A 185 -2.04 -12.65 2.89
N TYR A 186 -2.37 -12.34 1.63
CA TYR A 186 -2.03 -11.06 1.00
C TYR A 186 -2.62 -9.88 1.79
N ALA A 187 -3.92 -9.92 2.10
CA ALA A 187 -4.60 -8.89 2.86
C ALA A 187 -3.95 -8.66 4.24
N ARG A 188 -3.48 -9.74 4.88
CA ARG A 188 -2.74 -9.63 6.15
C ARG A 188 -1.40 -8.93 5.97
N GLN A 189 -0.64 -9.22 4.92
CA GLN A 189 0.63 -8.53 4.66
C GLN A 189 0.41 -7.05 4.36
N GLU A 190 -0.59 -6.70 3.56
CA GLU A 190 -0.96 -5.31 3.29
C GLU A 190 -1.38 -4.58 4.57
N GLN A 191 -2.14 -5.22 5.46
CA GLN A 191 -2.49 -4.65 6.76
C GLN A 191 -1.24 -4.37 7.62
N ARG A 192 -0.25 -5.28 7.61
CA ARG A 192 1.02 -5.10 8.33
C ARG A 192 1.83 -3.95 7.73
N LEU A 193 1.89 -3.86 6.40
CA LEU A 193 2.58 -2.79 5.70
C LEU A 193 1.94 -1.42 6.00
N ALA A 194 0.60 -1.33 5.93
CA ALA A 194 -0.14 -0.13 6.27
C ALA A 194 0.07 0.29 7.74
N ALA A 195 0.10 -0.67 8.67
CA ALA A 195 0.41 -0.40 10.07
C ALA A 195 1.85 0.11 10.27
N ALA A 196 2.82 -0.45 9.54
CA ALA A 196 4.21 0.03 9.57
C ALA A 196 4.35 1.44 8.98
N GLN A 197 3.66 1.74 7.87
CA GLN A 197 3.60 3.09 7.30
C GLN A 197 2.95 4.08 8.27
N THR A 198 1.88 3.66 8.94
CA THR A 198 1.24 4.47 9.98
C THR A 198 2.20 4.75 11.14
N ALA A 199 2.99 3.76 11.57
CA ALA A 199 4.02 3.95 12.59
C ALA A 199 5.09 4.95 12.14
N TYR A 200 5.54 4.86 10.89
CA TYR A 200 6.48 5.82 10.30
C TYR A 200 5.95 7.25 10.33
N TRP A 201 4.72 7.48 9.86
CA TRP A 201 4.15 8.83 9.86
C TRP A 201 3.90 9.39 11.26
N ARG A 202 3.47 8.53 12.19
CA ARG A 202 3.31 8.92 13.61
C ARG A 202 4.64 9.37 14.22
N ALA A 203 5.74 8.74 13.84
CA ALA A 203 7.06 9.11 14.33
C ALA A 203 7.49 10.52 13.91
N TRP A 204 6.91 11.10 12.85
CA TRP A 204 7.21 12.47 12.41
C TRP A 204 6.28 13.55 12.97
N ARG A 205 5.28 13.18 13.79
CA ARG A 205 4.17 14.08 14.16
C ARG A 205 4.60 15.36 14.89
N SER A 206 5.71 15.33 15.63
CA SER A 206 6.26 16.50 16.34
C SER A 206 7.17 17.39 15.48
N GLY A 207 7.36 17.07 14.20
CA GLY A 207 8.36 17.72 13.33
C GLY A 207 9.79 17.19 13.53
N SER A 208 9.98 16.26 14.45
CA SER A 208 11.20 15.47 14.64
C SER A 208 10.85 13.98 14.58
N PHE A 209 11.81 13.14 14.21
CA PHE A 209 11.60 11.69 14.13
C PHE A 209 11.74 11.03 15.52
N ASP A 210 10.66 10.45 16.04
CA ASP A 210 10.65 9.63 17.25
C ASP A 210 11.01 8.17 16.92
N THR A 211 12.30 7.84 17.04
CA THR A 211 12.82 6.48 16.81
C THR A 211 12.20 5.45 17.75
N THR A 212 11.92 5.80 19.00
CA THR A 212 11.41 4.86 20.01
C THR A 212 9.95 4.50 19.71
N GLY A 213 9.14 5.52 19.41
CA GLY A 213 7.76 5.33 18.96
C GLY A 213 7.67 4.56 17.64
N TYR A 214 8.57 4.83 16.68
CA TYR A 214 8.66 4.08 15.44
C TYR A 214 8.97 2.60 15.67
N ALA A 215 10.01 2.28 16.47
CA ALA A 215 10.42 0.91 16.75
C ALA A 215 9.29 0.11 17.43
N ALA A 216 8.61 0.72 18.41
CA ALA A 216 7.45 0.10 19.06
C ALA A 216 6.29 -0.15 18.06
N GLY A 217 6.00 0.81 17.18
CA GLY A 217 4.96 0.67 16.16
C GLY A 217 5.28 -0.38 15.10
N LEU A 218 6.56 -0.52 14.72
CA LEU A 218 7.01 -1.54 13.76
C LEU A 218 6.96 -2.95 14.35
N LEU A 219 7.33 -3.12 15.62
CA LEU A 219 7.16 -4.40 16.32
C LEU A 219 5.68 -4.79 16.45
N ALA A 220 4.81 -3.81 16.73
CA ALA A 220 3.37 -4.02 16.82
C ALA A 220 2.72 -4.36 15.46
N SER A 221 3.26 -3.87 14.34
CA SER A 221 2.76 -4.22 13.01
C SER A 221 3.11 -5.65 12.61
N GLY A 222 3.96 -6.35 13.36
CA GLY A 222 4.41 -7.70 13.02
C GLY A 222 5.24 -7.76 11.73
N MET A 223 5.71 -6.61 11.22
CA MET A 223 6.81 -6.55 10.27
C MET A 223 8.10 -6.68 11.07
N HIS A 224 8.62 -7.90 11.16
CA HIS A 224 10.00 -8.07 11.56
C HIS A 224 10.88 -7.55 10.42
N PRO A 225 11.93 -6.74 10.71
CA PRO A 225 12.95 -6.52 9.70
C PRO A 225 13.39 -7.90 9.24
N ALA A 226 13.29 -8.16 7.94
CA ALA A 226 13.89 -9.36 7.37
C ALA A 226 15.32 -9.39 7.92
N GLY A 227 15.71 -10.53 8.51
CA GLY A 227 17.09 -10.73 8.92
C GLY A 227 18.03 -10.31 7.78
N PRO A 228 19.27 -9.90 8.09
CA PRO A 228 20.21 -9.45 7.08
C PRO A 228 20.17 -10.43 5.89
N PRO A 229 20.07 -9.93 4.65
CA PRO A 229 19.95 -10.80 3.49
C PRO A 229 21.07 -11.84 3.58
N GLU A 230 20.72 -13.12 3.55
CA GLU A 230 21.73 -14.17 3.47
C GLU A 230 22.64 -13.82 2.29
N PRO A 231 23.97 -13.80 2.47
CA PRO A 231 24.88 -13.50 1.38
C PRO A 231 24.58 -14.48 0.25
N THR A 232 24.03 -13.96 -0.84
CA THR A 232 23.85 -14.71 -2.08
C THR A 232 25.23 -15.15 -2.51
N THR A 233 25.56 -16.39 -2.16
CA THR A 233 26.76 -17.04 -2.63
C THR A 233 26.50 -17.30 -4.11
N HIS A 234 26.88 -16.34 -4.96
CA HIS A 234 26.97 -16.56 -6.39
C HIS A 234 28.07 -17.60 -6.61
N ALA A 235 27.70 -18.87 -6.52
CA ALA A 235 28.51 -19.97 -7.01
C ALA A 235 28.68 -19.79 -8.52
N GLY A 236 29.91 -19.58 -8.96
CA GLY A 236 30.30 -19.74 -10.36
C GLY A 236 30.64 -18.46 -11.13
N ALA A 237 31.59 -17.66 -10.63
CA ALA A 237 32.51 -16.97 -11.54
C ALA A 237 33.88 -17.65 -11.40
N ALA A 238 34.15 -18.60 -12.29
CA ALA A 238 35.47 -19.20 -12.41
C ALA A 238 36.50 -18.09 -12.66
N PRO A 239 37.65 -18.09 -11.96
CA PRO A 239 38.70 -17.12 -12.25
C PRO A 239 39.22 -17.39 -13.66
N LEU A 240 39.14 -16.36 -14.52
CA LEU A 240 39.86 -16.31 -15.78
C LEU A 240 41.33 -16.61 -15.49
N LYS A 241 41.79 -17.79 -15.92
CA LYS A 241 43.22 -18.11 -15.99
C LYS A 241 43.87 -17.04 -16.86
N GLY A 242 44.66 -16.18 -16.24
CA GLY A 242 45.58 -15.31 -16.94
C GLY A 242 46.50 -16.16 -17.79
N THR A 243 46.38 -16.03 -19.10
CA THR A 243 47.43 -16.36 -20.06
C THR A 243 48.56 -15.35 -19.81
N GLY A 244 49.46 -15.71 -18.90
CA GLY A 244 50.76 -15.07 -18.76
C GLY A 244 51.63 -15.49 -19.94
N ASP A 245 51.64 -14.63 -20.95
CA ASP A 245 52.62 -14.65 -22.04
C ASP A 245 53.97 -14.26 -21.44
N ARG A 246 54.83 -15.26 -21.25
CA ARG A 246 56.26 -15.08 -21.01
C ARG A 246 56.92 -15.27 -22.36
N ASP A 247 57.32 -14.18 -22.99
CA ASP A 247 58.40 -14.20 -23.96
C ASP A 247 59.64 -13.60 -23.31
N ASP A 248 60.64 -14.46 -23.24
CA ASP A 248 62.04 -14.22 -22.91
C ASP A 248 62.66 -13.19 -23.86
N VAL A 249 63.55 -12.32 -23.35
CA VAL A 249 64.80 -11.96 -24.05
C VAL A 249 65.85 -11.56 -23.00
N ASP A 250 66.96 -12.32 -23.00
CA ASP A 250 68.29 -11.96 -22.48
C ASP A 250 68.85 -10.66 -23.09
#